data_AF-A0A9N8YVY9-F1
#
_entry.id   AF-A0A9N8YVY9-F1
#
_cell.length_a   1.000
_cell.length_b   1.000
_cell.length_c   1.000
_cell.angle_alpha   90.00
_cell.angle_beta   90.00
_cell.angle_gamma   90.00
#
_symmetry.space_group_name_H-M   'P 1'
#
loop_
_entity.id
_entity.type
_entity.pdbx_description
1 polymer ?
#
loop_
_entity_poly.entity_id
_entity_poly.type
_entity_poly.pdbx_seq_one_letter_code
_entity_poly.pdbx_strand_id
1 'polypeptide(L)'
;MSSNITDLVKYPGLGRIGHPIRIKANFFKITFLTNTNIHHYDLMITPQESFSQFEALYAGDVKLVFDGHKNIFTSRPLTFGDNSTFNISLQNNSRQYTFELIIKKVAVINMNDLHRFIYGN
;
A
#
# COMPACT_ATOMS: atom_id res chain seq x y z
N MET A 1 -16.03 -20.44 -8.70
CA MET A 1 -14.79 -21.23 -8.84
C MET A 1 -13.98 -21.03 -7.56
N SER A 2 -14.20 -21.85 -6.53
CA SER A 2 -13.45 -21.76 -5.27
C SER A 2 -12.06 -22.34 -5.47
N SER A 3 -11.02 -21.54 -5.30
CA SER A 3 -9.65 -22.02 -5.27
C SER A 3 -9.48 -22.97 -4.09
N ASN A 4 -9.20 -24.25 -4.36
CA ASN A 4 -8.74 -25.24 -3.39
C ASN A 4 -7.38 -24.77 -2.84
N ILE A 5 -7.42 -24.01 -1.74
CA ILE A 5 -6.24 -23.74 -0.93
C ILE A 5 -5.97 -25.05 -0.19
N THR A 6 -4.85 -25.72 -0.48
CA THR A 6 -4.32 -26.76 0.40
C THR A 6 -4.07 -26.11 1.75
N ASP A 7 -4.87 -26.46 2.75
CA ASP A 7 -4.66 -26.03 4.14
C ASP A 7 -3.28 -26.46 4.59
N LEU A 8 -2.38 -25.49 4.74
CA LEU A 8 -1.04 -25.75 5.26
C LEU A 8 -1.15 -26.28 6.69
N VAL A 9 -0.33 -27.27 7.02
CA VAL A 9 -0.30 -27.86 8.37
C VAL A 9 0.10 -26.79 9.38
N LYS A 10 -0.70 -26.62 10.43
CA LYS A 10 -0.42 -25.67 11.51
C LYS A 10 0.87 -26.04 12.24
N TYR A 11 1.60 -25.03 12.71
CA TYR A 11 2.83 -25.23 13.49
C TYR A 11 2.55 -26.11 14.72
N PRO A 12 3.22 -27.27 14.86
CA PRO A 12 2.89 -28.24 15.90
C PRO A 12 3.42 -27.85 17.30
N GLY A 13 4.30 -26.85 17.40
CA GLY A 13 4.84 -26.36 18.66
C GLY A 13 6.37 -26.23 18.68
N LEU A 14 6.90 -25.67 19.77
CA LEU A 14 8.32 -25.37 19.95
C LEU A 14 9.16 -26.63 20.25
N GLY A 15 10.31 -26.75 19.57
CA GLY A 15 11.31 -27.78 19.87
C GLY A 15 12.01 -27.53 21.21
N ARG A 16 12.39 -28.60 21.91
CA ARG A 16 12.99 -28.55 23.27
C ARG A 16 14.37 -29.16 23.38
N ILE A 17 14.89 -29.76 22.31
CA ILE A 17 16.17 -30.46 22.30
C ILE A 17 17.29 -29.47 21.94
N GLY A 18 18.42 -29.56 22.65
CA GLY A 18 19.61 -28.75 22.41
C GLY A 18 19.89 -27.72 23.51
N HIS A 19 21.04 -27.07 23.41
CA HIS A 19 21.43 -26.01 24.35
C HIS A 19 20.94 -24.63 23.84
N PRO A 20 20.23 -23.83 24.67
CA PRO A 20 19.79 -22.50 24.26
C PRO A 20 20.97 -21.57 23.92
N ILE A 21 20.85 -20.80 22.84
CA ILE A 21 21.84 -19.79 22.44
C ILE A 21 21.16 -18.43 22.22
N ARG A 22 21.87 -17.36 22.58
CA ARG A 22 21.41 -15.99 22.32
C ARG A 22 21.82 -15.56 20.92
N ILE A 23 20.84 -15.17 20.11
CA ILE A 23 21.06 -14.65 18.76
C ILE A 23 20.53 -13.23 18.65
N LYS A 24 21.09 -12.45 17.72
CA LYS A 24 20.50 -11.21 17.24
C LYS A 24 20.05 -11.46 15.81
N ALA A 25 18.82 -11.05 15.49
CA ALA A 25 18.28 -11.14 14.14
C ALA A 25 18.11 -9.72 13.58
N ASN A 26 18.18 -9.60 12.25
CA ASN A 26 17.77 -8.39 11.55
C ASN A 26 16.23 -8.35 11.45
N PHE A 27 15.57 -8.40 12.60
CA PHE A 27 14.12 -8.34 12.73
C PHE A 27 13.75 -7.28 13.74
N PHE A 28 13.20 -6.17 13.25
CA PHE A 28 12.77 -5.05 14.08
C PHE A 28 11.28 -5.16 14.32
N LYS A 29 10.88 -5.27 15.59
CA LYS A 29 9.48 -5.34 15.96
C LYS A 29 8.80 -4.00 15.66
N ILE A 30 7.77 -4.03 14.83
CA ILE A 30 6.86 -2.90 14.66
C ILE A 30 6.01 -2.82 15.95
N THR A 31 6.14 -1.71 16.69
CA THR A 31 5.45 -1.52 17.98
C THR A 31 4.03 -1.00 17.82
N PHE A 32 3.74 -0.34 16.71
CA PHE A 32 2.46 0.27 16.43
C PHE A 32 2.06 0.02 14.97
N LEU A 33 0.85 -0.51 14.79
CA LEU A 33 0.15 -0.56 13.51
C LEU A 33 -1.12 0.27 13.66
N THR A 34 -1.50 0.98 12.60
CA THR A 34 -2.72 1.78 12.63
C THR A 34 -3.97 0.90 12.75
N ASN A 35 -4.99 1.42 13.44
CA ASN A 35 -6.32 0.82 13.49
C ASN A 35 -7.25 1.38 12.40
N THR A 36 -6.80 2.41 11.68
CA THR A 36 -7.56 2.99 10.58
C THR A 36 -7.47 2.11 9.35
N ASN A 37 -8.58 1.96 8.65
CA ASN A 37 -8.55 1.28 7.35
C ASN A 37 -7.67 2.04 6.36
N ILE A 38 -7.01 1.28 5.49
CA ILE A 38 -6.16 1.83 4.42
C ILE A 38 -6.97 1.82 3.13
N HIS A 39 -6.93 2.91 2.38
CA HIS A 39 -7.61 3.00 1.09
C HIS A 39 -6.61 2.66 -0.01
N HIS A 40 -6.99 1.73 -0.88
CA HIS A 40 -6.19 1.27 -2.00
C HIS A 40 -6.77 1.80 -3.31
N TYR A 41 -5.92 2.45 -4.08
CA TYR A 41 -6.23 2.99 -5.39
C TYR A 41 -5.28 2.42 -6.45
N ASP A 42 -5.84 2.25 -7.63
CA ASP A 42 -5.17 1.94 -8.87
C ASP A 42 -4.82 3.25 -9.58
N LEU A 43 -3.56 3.38 -9.98
CA LEU A 43 -3.00 4.50 -10.72
C LEU A 43 -2.60 4.05 -12.12
N MET A 44 -3.18 4.69 -13.14
CA MET A 44 -2.73 4.60 -14.51
C MET A 44 -2.10 5.94 -14.89
N ILE A 45 -0.76 5.96 -14.93
CA ILE A 45 0.04 7.14 -15.26
C ILE A 45 1.13 6.74 -16.25
N THR A 46 1.35 7.57 -17.27
CA THR A 46 2.49 7.44 -18.19
C THR A 46 3.01 8.84 -18.52
N PRO A 47 4.24 9.21 -18.14
CA PRO A 47 5.30 8.42 -17.52
C PRO A 47 5.25 8.45 -15.98
N GLN A 48 5.83 7.46 -15.31
CA GLN A 48 5.70 7.24 -13.85
C GLN A 48 6.33 8.35 -12.99
N GLU A 49 7.35 9.03 -13.54
CA GLU A 49 8.05 10.15 -12.91
C GLU A 49 7.11 11.33 -12.62
N SER A 50 5.95 11.38 -13.28
CA SER A 50 4.94 12.42 -13.07
C SER A 50 4.16 12.26 -11.76
N PHE A 51 4.36 11.16 -11.00
CA PHE A 51 3.66 10.91 -9.74
C PHE A 51 3.99 11.94 -8.66
N SER A 52 5.24 12.40 -8.57
CA SER A 52 5.63 13.42 -7.58
C SER A 52 4.89 14.75 -7.82
N GLN A 53 4.73 15.12 -9.10
CA GLN A 53 3.97 16.30 -9.49
C GLN A 53 2.47 16.14 -9.21
N PHE A 54 1.93 14.93 -9.44
CA PHE A 54 0.55 14.61 -9.07
C PHE A 54 0.33 14.79 -7.56
N GLU A 55 1.19 14.20 -6.75
CA GLU A 55 1.10 14.28 -5.29
C GLU A 55 1.15 15.73 -4.82
N ALA A 56 2.07 16.53 -5.35
CA ALA A 56 2.18 17.95 -4.99
C ALA A 56 0.93 18.79 -5.33
N LEU A 57 0.22 18.45 -6.41
CA LEU A 57 -0.93 19.21 -6.88
C LEU A 57 -2.27 18.76 -6.27
N TYR A 58 -2.45 17.46 -6.08
CA TYR A 58 -3.78 16.87 -5.83
C TYR A 58 -3.88 16.10 -4.51
N ALA A 59 -2.78 15.77 -3.84
CA ALA A 59 -2.83 15.01 -2.59
C ALA A 59 -3.37 15.83 -1.40
N GLY A 60 -3.24 17.16 -1.47
CA GLY A 60 -3.59 18.06 -0.38
C GLY A 60 -2.83 17.68 0.91
N ASP A 61 -3.57 17.47 2.00
CA ASP A 61 -3.00 17.06 3.29
C ASP A 61 -2.84 15.54 3.45
N VAL A 62 -3.25 14.75 2.45
CA VAL A 62 -3.17 13.29 2.51
C VAL A 62 -1.85 12.83 1.90
N LYS A 63 -1.01 12.16 2.68
CA LYS A 63 0.20 11.53 2.15
C LYS A 63 -0.16 10.28 1.35
N LEU A 64 0.34 10.19 0.12
CA LEU A 64 0.18 9.03 -0.74
C LEU A 64 1.40 8.11 -0.59
N VAL A 65 1.18 6.80 -0.58
CA VAL A 65 2.27 5.81 -0.67
C VAL A 65 2.10 5.08 -1.99
N PHE A 66 3.04 5.30 -2.91
CA PHE A 66 3.05 4.68 -4.24
C PHE A 66 4.07 3.54 -4.29
N ASP A 67 3.67 2.42 -4.89
CA ASP A 67 4.52 1.24 -5.06
C ASP A 67 5.53 1.36 -6.21
N GLY A 68 5.49 2.46 -6.98
CA GLY A 68 6.33 2.66 -8.15
C GLY A 68 5.72 2.11 -9.45
N HIS A 69 4.53 1.51 -9.40
CA HIS A 69 3.89 0.98 -10.59
C HIS A 69 2.45 1.42 -10.76
N LYS A 70 1.57 0.92 -9.90
CA LYS A 70 0.12 0.97 -10.12
C LYS A 70 -0.65 1.18 -8.82
N ASN A 71 -0.08 0.84 -7.67
CA ASN A 71 -0.81 0.84 -6.42
C ASN A 71 -0.48 2.07 -5.57
N ILE A 72 -1.52 2.77 -5.16
CA ILE A 72 -1.47 3.87 -4.20
C ILE A 72 -2.21 3.46 -2.93
N PHE A 73 -1.62 3.77 -1.78
CA PHE A 73 -2.22 3.57 -0.46
C PHE A 73 -2.32 4.89 0.29
N THR A 74 -3.45 5.12 0.95
CA THR A 74 -3.67 6.29 1.81
C THR A 74 -4.33 5.91 3.13
N SER A 75 -4.06 6.71 4.17
CA SER A 75 -4.69 6.56 5.49
C SER A 75 -6.10 7.16 5.59
N ARG A 76 -6.47 8.00 4.61
CA ARG A 76 -7.76 8.68 4.51
C ARG A 76 -8.26 8.62 3.07
N PRO A 77 -9.60 8.63 2.85
CA PRO A 77 -10.13 8.66 1.50
C PRO A 77 -9.74 9.97 0.81
N LEU A 78 -9.40 9.86 -0.48
CA LEU A 78 -9.10 11.01 -1.33
C LEU A 78 -10.38 11.82 -1.61
N THR A 79 -10.24 13.14 -1.73
CA THR A 79 -11.37 14.08 -1.81
C THR A 79 -12.06 14.09 -3.17
N PHE A 80 -11.40 13.60 -4.21
CA PHE A 80 -11.91 13.60 -5.59
C PHE A 80 -12.77 12.38 -5.95
N GLY A 81 -13.04 11.49 -4.98
CA GLY A 81 -13.96 10.36 -5.13
C GLY A 81 -13.30 9.05 -5.56
N ASP A 82 -14.12 8.12 -6.06
CA ASP A 82 -13.70 6.73 -6.34
C ASP A 82 -13.10 6.54 -7.75
N ASN A 83 -13.32 7.47 -8.68
CA ASN A 83 -12.73 7.44 -10.01
C ASN A 83 -12.51 8.88 -10.50
N SER A 84 -11.28 9.22 -10.86
CA SER A 84 -10.94 10.57 -11.29
C SER A 84 -9.84 10.56 -12.34
N THR A 85 -9.97 11.49 -13.29
CA THR A 85 -8.99 11.73 -14.34
C THR A 85 -8.39 13.12 -14.13
N PHE A 86 -7.07 13.20 -14.22
CA PHE A 86 -6.30 14.43 -14.05
C PHE A 86 -5.40 14.64 -15.25
N ASN A 87 -5.20 15.90 -15.62
CA ASN A 87 -4.19 16.28 -16.61
C ASN A 87 -3.01 16.91 -15.85
N ILE A 88 -1.83 16.31 -16.01
CA ILE A 88 -0.60 16.79 -15.38
C ILE A 88 0.30 17.30 -16.47
N SER A 89 0.69 18.56 -16.36
CA SER A 89 1.72 19.12 -17.23
C SER A 89 3.09 19.05 -16.57
N LEU A 90 4.03 18.37 -17.22
CA LEU A 90 5.45 18.44 -16.88
C LEU A 90 6.16 19.37 -17.86
N GLN A 91 6.95 20.30 -17.33
CA GLN A 91 7.80 21.18 -18.12
C GLN A 91 9.23 20.65 -18.09
N ASN A 92 9.79 20.35 -19.28
CA ASN A 92 11.19 19.98 -19.41
C ASN A 92 11.87 20.94 -20.40
N ASN A 93 12.78 21.76 -19.87
CA ASN A 93 13.62 22.78 -20.54
C ASN A 93 12.86 23.82 -21.39
N SER A 94 12.13 23.40 -22.42
CA SER A 94 11.38 24.25 -23.37
C SER A 94 10.11 23.59 -23.94
N ARG A 95 9.79 22.34 -23.56
CA ARG A 95 8.56 21.64 -23.98
C ARG A 95 7.71 21.30 -22.76
N GLN A 96 6.41 21.58 -22.88
CA GLN A 96 5.39 21.17 -21.93
C GLN A 96 4.74 19.89 -22.46
N TYR A 97 4.76 18.85 -21.64
CA TYR A 97 4.07 17.59 -21.92
C TYR A 97 2.90 17.47 -20.97
N THR A 98 1.71 17.22 -21.51
CA THR A 98 0.51 16.95 -20.71
C THR A 98 0.22 15.47 -20.75
N PHE A 99 0.04 14.88 -19.57
CA PHE A 99 -0.27 13.46 -19.41
C PHE A 99 -1.61 13.31 -18.71
N GLU A 100 -2.39 12.34 -19.17
CA GLU A 100 -3.60 11.91 -18.50
C GLU A 100 -3.23 10.91 -17.40
N LEU A 101 -3.70 11.18 -16.19
CA LEU A 101 -3.57 10.31 -15.03
C LEU A 101 -4.95 9.89 -14.60
N ILE A 102 -5.18 8.59 -14.51
CA ILE A 102 -6.46 8.03 -14.06
C ILE A 102 -6.21 7.33 -12.73
N ILE A 103 -6.99 7.71 -11.72
CA ILE A 103 -6.96 7.06 -10.41
C ILE A 103 -8.32 6.47 -10.10
N LYS A 104 -8.33 5.20 -9.68
CA LYS A 104 -9.55 4.45 -9.38
C LYS A 104 -9.41 3.72 -8.06
N LYS A 105 -10.39 3.87 -7.18
CA LYS A 105 -10.44 3.13 -5.92
C LYS A 105 -10.69 1.65 -6.18
N VAL A 106 -9.89 0.81 -5.54
CA VAL A 106 -9.95 -0.64 -5.68
C VAL A 106 -10.58 -1.26 -4.44
N ALA A 107 -10.09 -0.87 -3.26
CA ALA A 107 -10.50 -1.50 -2.02
C ALA A 107 -10.30 -0.59 -0.81
N VAL A 108 -10.95 -0.98 0.29
CA VAL A 108 -10.65 -0.47 1.64
C VAL A 108 -10.13 -1.65 2.44
N ILE A 109 -8.85 -1.61 2.79
CA ILE A 109 -8.15 -2.64 3.53
C ILE A 109 -8.49 -2.48 5.02
N ASN A 110 -9.16 -3.48 5.57
CA ASN A 110 -9.51 -3.52 6.98
C ASN A 110 -8.31 -3.93 7.83
N MET A 111 -7.77 -2.98 8.59
CA MET A 111 -6.61 -3.24 9.43
C MET A 111 -6.93 -4.15 10.63
N ASN A 112 -8.20 -4.25 11.04
CA ASN A 112 -8.59 -5.16 12.13
C ASN A 112 -8.38 -6.62 11.76
N ASP A 113 -8.54 -6.98 10.48
CA ASP A 113 -8.33 -8.36 10.03
C ASP A 113 -6.84 -8.73 10.08
N LEU A 114 -5.95 -7.77 9.76
CA LEU A 114 -4.52 -7.94 9.95
C LEU A 114 -4.15 -8.10 11.44
N HIS A 115 -4.74 -7.28 12.31
CA HIS A 115 -4.53 -7.41 13.76
C HIS A 115 -4.95 -8.79 14.26
N ARG A 116 -6.15 -9.27 13.88
CA ARG A 116 -6.63 -10.62 14.20
C ARG A 116 -5.66 -11.71 13.74
N PHE A 117 -5.19 -11.61 12.49
CA PHE A 117 -4.23 -12.55 11.94
C PHE A 117 -2.90 -12.58 12.71
N ILE A 118 -2.33 -11.43 13.02
CA ILE A 118 -1.05 -11.33 13.74
C ILE A 118 -1.16 -11.85 15.18
N TYR A 119 -2.27 -11.56 15.86
CA TYR A 119 -2.49 -11.97 17.25
C TYR A 119 -3.12 -13.37 17.39
N GLY A 120 -3.54 -13.99 16.28
CA GLY A 120 -4.16 -15.31 16.28
C GLY A 120 -5.57 -15.34 16.87
N ASN A 121 -6.32 -14.24 16.77
CA ASN A 121 -7.73 -14.11 17.21
C ASN A 121 -8.72 -14.32 16.06
#